data_AF-A0A0W1DLV9-F1
#
_entry.id   AF-A0A0W1DLV9-F1
#
_cell.length_a   1.000
_cell.length_b   1.000
_cell.length_c   1.000
_cell.angle_alpha   90.00
_cell.angle_beta   90.00
_cell.angle_gamma   90.00
#
_symmetry.space_group_name_H-M   'P 1'
#
loop_
_entity.id
_entity.type
_entity.pdbx_description
1 polymer ?
#
loop_
_entity_poly.entity_id
_entity_poly.type
_entity_poly.pdbx_seq_one_letter_code
_entity_poly.pdbx_strand_id
1 'polypeptide(L)'
;MNNEHEQAKRDDWQTALYEASYRYSLAVSELHKANPWPDNPVLAQAISTLATDLWDRSFSVTEIISAFREAVANLPPYAAGDEVRP
;
A
#
# COMPACT_ATOMS: atom_id res chain seq x y z
N MET A 1 33.06 -8.02 6.18
CA MET A 1 32.48 -8.69 7.36
C MET A 1 31.41 -7.86 8.06
N ASN A 2 31.69 -6.74 8.77
CA ASN A 2 30.62 -6.02 9.48
C ASN A 2 29.60 -5.29 8.56
N ASN A 3 30.04 -4.88 7.35
CA ASN A 3 29.19 -4.16 6.40
C ASN A 3 28.22 -5.07 5.63
N GLU A 4 28.61 -6.33 5.36
CA GLU A 4 27.78 -7.29 4.60
C GLU A 4 26.61 -7.79 5.43
N HIS A 5 26.81 -8.03 6.74
CA HIS A 5 25.73 -8.44 7.64
C HIS A 5 24.70 -7.33 7.86
N GLU A 6 25.13 -6.07 7.94
CA GLU A 6 24.21 -4.93 8.07
C GLU A 6 23.45 -4.67 6.77
N GLN A 7 24.08 -4.89 5.61
CA GLN A 7 23.40 -4.82 4.33
C GLN A 7 22.32 -5.91 4.21
N ALA A 8 22.65 -7.17 4.54
CA ALA A 8 21.69 -8.28 4.50
C ALA A 8 20.44 -7.99 5.36
N LYS A 9 20.61 -7.44 6.56
CA LYS A 9 19.47 -7.06 7.42
C LYS A 9 18.57 -5.98 6.80
N ARG A 10 19.15 -5.01 6.09
CA ARG A 10 18.39 -3.96 5.41
C ARG A 10 17.60 -4.54 4.23
N ASP A 11 18.23 -5.43 3.47
CA ASP A 11 17.59 -6.09 2.33
C ASP A 11 16.44 -7.00 2.80
N ASP A 12 16.63 -7.74 3.90
CA ASP A 12 15.59 -8.56 4.52
C ASP A 12 14.40 -7.71 5.00
N TRP A 13 14.69 -6.58 5.67
CA TRP A 13 13.65 -5.65 6.12
C TRP A 13 12.88 -5.03 4.95
N GLN A 14 13.58 -4.61 3.89
CA GLN A 14 12.97 -4.04 2.69
C GLN A 14 12.10 -5.08 1.97
N THR A 15 12.56 -6.32 1.89
CA THR A 15 11.79 -7.44 1.33
C THR A 15 10.51 -7.67 2.12
N ALA A 16 10.59 -7.72 3.46
CA ALA A 16 9.44 -7.90 4.32
C ALA A 16 8.40 -6.77 4.18
N LEU A 17 8.87 -5.52 4.05
CA LEU A 17 7.99 -4.38 3.79
C LEU A 17 7.23 -4.54 2.47
N TYR A 18 7.93 -4.87 1.38
CA TYR A 18 7.31 -5.06 0.07
C TYR A 18 6.35 -6.26 0.05
N GLU A 19 6.69 -7.34 0.73
CA GLU A 19 5.80 -8.50 0.84
C GLU A 19 4.50 -8.14 1.58
N ALA A 20 4.58 -7.36 2.66
CA ALA A 20 3.40 -6.89 3.37
C ALA A 20 2.49 -6.02 2.47
N SER A 21 3.06 -5.07 1.74
CA SER A 21 2.31 -4.23 0.78
C SER A 21 1.71 -5.05 -0.37
N TYR A 22 2.44 -6.04 -0.88
CA TYR A 22 1.97 -6.94 -1.93
C TYR A 22 0.76 -7.76 -1.47
N ARG A 23 0.84 -8.40 -0.29
CA ARG A 23 -0.26 -9.21 0.26
C ARG A 23 -1.54 -8.39 0.45
N TYR A 24 -1.42 -7.17 0.98
CA TYR A 24 -2.57 -6.27 1.14
C TYR A 24 -3.19 -5.89 -0.22
N SER A 25 -2.37 -5.44 -1.17
CA SER A 25 -2.89 -5.00 -2.48
C SER A 25 -3.51 -6.15 -3.29
N LEU A 26 -2.94 -7.36 -3.22
CA LEU A 26 -3.50 -8.56 -3.84
C LEU A 26 -4.88 -8.89 -3.26
N ALA A 27 -5.00 -8.94 -1.93
CA ALA A 27 -6.27 -9.25 -1.27
C ALA A 27 -7.36 -8.23 -1.61
N VAL A 28 -7.03 -6.92 -1.63
CA VAL A 28 -7.97 -5.86 -2.02
C VAL A 28 -8.40 -6.01 -3.49
N SER A 29 -7.47 -6.36 -4.39
CA SER A 29 -7.78 -6.60 -5.81
C SER A 29 -8.72 -7.80 -6.01
N GLU A 30 -8.46 -8.91 -5.29
CA GLU A 30 -9.30 -10.11 -5.35
C GLU A 30 -10.71 -9.84 -4.80
N LEU A 31 -10.82 -9.14 -3.67
CA LEU A 31 -12.10 -8.71 -3.12
C LEU A 31 -12.85 -7.76 -4.05
N HIS A 32 -12.14 -6.85 -4.73
CA HIS A 32 -12.74 -5.95 -5.71
C HIS A 32 -13.35 -6.72 -6.89
N LYS A 33 -12.62 -7.71 -7.43
CA LYS A 33 -13.08 -8.57 -8.54
C LYS A 33 -14.25 -9.47 -8.15
N ALA A 34 -14.27 -9.94 -6.90
CA ALA A 34 -15.31 -10.83 -6.38
C ALA A 34 -16.46 -10.10 -5.67
N ASN A 35 -16.48 -8.76 -5.70
CA ASN A 35 -17.42 -7.96 -4.93
C ASN A 35 -18.88 -8.22 -5.38
N PRO A 36 -19.74 -8.76 -4.48
CA PRO A 36 -21.13 -9.03 -4.83
C PRO A 36 -22.01 -7.77 -4.80
N TRP A 37 -21.50 -6.63 -4.32
CA TRP A 37 -22.26 -5.39 -4.15
C TRP A 37 -21.70 -4.26 -5.04
N PRO A 38 -22.34 -3.95 -6.19
CA PRO A 38 -21.84 -2.94 -7.12
C PRO A 38 -21.77 -1.53 -6.51
N ASP A 39 -22.67 -1.22 -5.58
CA ASP A 39 -22.73 0.10 -4.92
C ASP A 39 -21.73 0.27 -3.77
N ASN A 40 -20.97 -0.79 -3.44
CA ASN A 40 -20.03 -0.77 -2.34
C ASN A 40 -18.58 -0.66 -2.82
N PRO A 41 -17.97 0.54 -2.84
CA PRO A 41 -16.61 0.71 -3.35
C PRO A 41 -15.59 0.03 -2.42
N VAL A 42 -15.02 -1.07 -2.89
CA VAL A 42 -14.04 -1.88 -2.12
C VAL A 42 -12.81 -1.07 -1.74
N LEU A 43 -12.26 -0.27 -2.67
CA LEU A 43 -11.06 0.52 -2.42
C LEU A 43 -11.26 1.52 -1.28
N ALA A 44 -12.39 2.25 -1.26
CA ALA A 44 -12.67 3.24 -0.23
C ALA A 44 -12.76 2.61 1.16
N GLN A 45 -13.44 1.46 1.28
CA GLN A 45 -13.52 0.71 2.54
C GLN A 45 -12.15 0.20 2.96
N ALA A 46 -11.40 -0.43 2.05
CA ALA A 46 -10.10 -0.99 2.35
C ALA A 46 -9.14 0.08 2.88
N ILE A 47 -9.06 1.24 2.20
CA ILE A 47 -8.21 2.35 2.64
C ILE A 47 -8.69 2.93 3.97
N SER A 48 -10.00 3.02 4.20
CA SER A 48 -10.53 3.46 5.50
C SER A 48 -10.12 2.50 6.63
N THR A 49 -10.27 1.19 6.42
CA THR A 49 -9.86 0.16 7.39
C THR A 49 -8.35 0.21 7.64
N LEU A 50 -7.54 0.30 6.57
CA LEU A 50 -6.09 0.41 6.69
C LEU A 50 -5.67 1.66 7.49
N ALA A 51 -6.30 2.81 7.25
CA ALA A 51 -6.00 4.02 8.00
C ALA A 51 -6.31 3.87 9.49
N THR A 52 -7.43 3.25 9.85
CA THR A 52 -7.76 2.91 11.25
C THR A 52 -6.74 1.95 11.84
N ASP A 53 -6.39 0.89 11.11
CA ASP A 53 -5.41 -0.11 11.55
C ASP A 53 -4.01 0.50 11.79
N LEU A 54 -3.58 1.42 10.94
CA LEU A 54 -2.32 2.15 11.12
C LEU A 54 -2.39 3.08 12.34
N TRP A 55 -3.51 3.77 12.52
CA TRP A 55 -3.70 4.64 13.69
C TRP A 55 -3.66 3.85 15.01
N ASP A 56 -4.32 2.69 15.07
CA ASP A 56 -4.28 1.76 16.21
C ASP A 56 -2.85 1.24 16.49
N ARG A 57 -1.98 1.23 15.47
CA ARG A 57 -0.57 0.84 15.54
C ARG A 57 0.37 2.03 15.74
N SER A 58 -0.16 3.12 16.30
CA SER A 58 0.60 4.31 16.74
C SER A 58 1.17 5.18 15.61
N PHE A 59 0.72 5.03 14.36
CA PHE A 59 0.97 6.04 13.34
C PHE A 59 0.04 7.23 13.56
N SER A 60 0.58 8.45 13.49
CA SER A 60 -0.24 9.66 13.60
C SER A 60 -1.06 9.90 12.34
N VAL A 61 -2.18 10.61 12.49
CA VAL A 61 -3.02 11.04 11.36
C VAL A 61 -2.20 11.83 10.33
N THR A 62 -1.27 12.68 10.78
CA THR A 62 -0.40 13.46 9.92
C THR A 62 0.53 12.58 9.08
N GLU A 63 1.15 11.56 9.68
CA GLU A 63 2.01 10.61 8.96
C GLU A 63 1.22 9.82 7.91
N ILE A 64 0.03 9.34 8.28
CA ILE A 64 -0.85 8.59 7.38
C ILE A 64 -1.24 9.46 6.17
N ILE A 65 -1.67 10.71 6.40
CA ILE A 65 -2.04 11.64 5.33
C ILE A 65 -0.86 11.92 4.40
N SER A 66 0.31 12.24 4.96
CA SER A 66 1.50 12.54 4.16
C SER A 66 1.92 11.33 3.32
N ALA A 67 1.95 10.14 3.91
CA ALA A 67 2.32 8.90 3.21
C ALA A 67 1.41 8.62 2.02
N PHE A 68 0.08 8.73 2.18
CA PHE A 68 -0.84 8.53 1.06
C PHE A 68 -0.68 9.58 -0.04
N ARG A 69 -0.49 10.85 0.32
CA ARG A 69 -0.29 11.94 -0.65
C ARG A 69 0.99 11.75 -1.45
N GLU A 70 2.10 11.43 -0.78
CA GLU A 70 3.38 11.16 -1.43
C GLU A 70 3.30 9.94 -2.33
N ALA A 71 2.65 8.85 -1.88
CA ALA A 71 2.47 7.66 -2.68
C ALA A 71 1.72 7.95 -3.98
N VAL A 72 0.61 8.70 -3.92
CA VAL A 72 -0.16 9.09 -5.11
C VAL A 72 0.64 10.02 -6.02
N ALA A 73 1.36 11.00 -5.46
CA ALA A 73 2.20 11.91 -6.23
C ALA A 73 3.36 11.21 -6.96
N ASN A 74 3.84 10.09 -6.41
CA ASN A 74 4.90 9.28 -6.99
C ASN A 74 4.41 8.22 -7.99
N LEU A 75 3.09 8.01 -8.10
CA LEU A 75 2.58 7.23 -9.23
C LEU A 75 2.99 7.97 -10.51
N PRO A 76 3.60 7.29 -11.50
CA PRO A 76 3.95 7.92 -12.74
C PRO A 76 2.76 8.70 -13.30
N PRO A 77 2.92 9.89 -13.89
CA PRO A 77 1.83 10.59 -14.59
C PRO A 77 1.31 9.84 -15.85
N TYR A 78 1.69 8.57 -16.00
CA TYR A 78 1.48 7.60 -17.08
C TYR A 78 1.45 8.16 -18.51
N ALA A 79 2.45 7.71 -19.26
CA ALA A 79 2.45 7.74 -20.72
C ALA A 79 1.09 7.28 -21.27
N ALA A 80 0.52 8.09 -22.18
CA ALA A 80 -0.58 7.73 -23.07
C ALA A 80 -2.02 7.65 -22.53
N GLY A 81 -2.35 8.28 -21.39
CA GLY A 81 -3.75 8.67 -21.10
C GLY A 81 -4.66 7.62 -20.46
N ASP A 82 -4.11 6.50 -19.99
CA ASP A 82 -4.86 5.51 -19.20
C ASP A 82 -4.70 5.80 -17.70
N GLU A 83 -5.82 5.96 -16.97
CA GLU A 83 -5.85 6.21 -15.52
C GLU A 83 -5.52 4.96 -14.67
N VAL A 84 -5.44 3.78 -15.30
CA VAL A 84 -5.25 2.47 -14.64
C VAL A 84 -4.13 1.70 -15.35
N ARG A 85 -3.21 1.11 -14.59
CA ARG A 85 -2.19 0.20 -15.16
C ARG A 85 -2.85 -1.12 -15.58
N PRO A 86 -2.65 -1.60 -16.82
CA PRO A 86 -3.20 -2.88 -17.30
C PRO A 86 -2.62 -4.10 -16.57
#